data_AF-A0A2V9HV00-F1
#
_entry.id   AF-A0A2V9HV00-F1
#
_cell.length_a   1.000
_cell.length_b   1.000
_cell.length_c   1.000
_cell.angle_alpha   90.00
_cell.angle_beta   90.00
_cell.angle_gamma   90.00
#
_symmetry.space_group_name_H-M   'P 1'
#
loop_
_entity.id
_entity.type
_entity.pdbx_description
1 polymer ?
#
loop_
_entity_poly.entity_id
_entity_poly.type
_entity_poly.pdbx_seq_one_letter_code
_entity_poly.pdbx_strand_id
1 'polypeptide(L)'
;MTSKLQLIDCQNLAFSRDLHQDRVRRAQQLLGVNVVQRFLCFGLYLLGVNRRAIGQALDIPAETAKSIIKAMANDGLCALEDRRRSMSTFLPQSPPQPAPITLKGTDERIVVDFGVGGRRLEIPRQNVLQIRAILLSMLNSGLLSNHQVAEVIGLTPAHTATLAHRLEQEDIASLIDKRQGQKSEYRVTPEVKAELIQQFVVDVVAH
;
A
#
# COMPACT_ATOMS: atom_id res chain seq x y z
N MET A 1 19.73 21.55 2.76
CA MET A 1 20.15 22.89 3.26
C MET A 1 19.32 23.21 4.49
N THR A 2 19.89 23.09 5.69
CA THR A 2 19.20 23.49 6.93
C THR A 2 19.43 24.98 7.15
N SER A 3 18.49 25.79 6.68
CA SER A 3 18.36 27.18 7.11
C SER A 3 18.16 27.17 8.63
N LYS A 4 19.21 27.53 9.39
CA LYS A 4 19.09 27.77 10.83
C LYS A 4 18.11 28.92 11.01
N LEU A 5 16.91 28.62 11.50
CA LEU A 5 16.00 29.64 12.00
C LEU A 5 16.75 30.42 13.08
N GLN A 6 16.78 31.75 12.96
CA GLN A 6 17.36 32.60 13.98
C GLN A 6 16.55 32.44 15.27
N LEU A 7 17.24 32.34 16.40
CA LEU A 7 16.59 32.31 17.70
C LEU A 7 15.86 33.64 17.93
N ILE A 8 14.55 33.59 18.12
CA ILE A 8 13.74 34.78 18.38
C ILE A 8 13.78 35.07 19.88
N ASP A 9 14.45 36.15 20.27
CA ASP A 9 14.41 36.64 21.64
C ASP A 9 13.13 37.46 21.87
N CYS A 10 12.17 36.86 22.58
CA CYS A 10 10.90 37.49 22.88
C CYS A 10 10.98 38.53 24.02
N GLN A 11 12.11 38.64 24.74
CA GLN A 11 12.28 39.60 25.84
C GLN A 11 12.45 41.04 25.35
N ASN A 12 13.01 41.19 24.14
CA ASN A 12 13.24 42.47 23.49
C ASN A 12 12.09 42.92 22.58
N LEU A 13 10.99 42.15 22.52
CA LEU A 13 9.81 42.46 21.71
C LEU A 13 8.76 43.22 22.52
N ALA A 14 8.31 44.35 21.98
CA ALA A 14 7.18 45.09 22.54
C ALA A 14 5.85 44.51 22.01
N PHE A 15 5.11 43.81 22.87
CA PHE A 15 3.79 43.28 22.54
C PHE A 15 2.69 44.31 22.85
N SER A 16 2.03 44.83 21.82
CA SER A 16 0.84 45.68 21.98
C SER A 16 -0.42 44.81 22.10
N ARG A 17 -1.22 45.07 23.15
CA ARG A 17 -2.47 44.36 23.42
C ARG A 17 -3.52 44.61 22.32
N ASP A 18 -3.64 45.85 21.87
CA ASP A 18 -4.64 46.25 20.88
C ASP A 18 -4.34 45.60 19.52
N LEU A 19 -3.08 45.68 19.08
CA LEU A 19 -2.64 45.02 17.84
C LEU A 19 -2.77 43.50 17.91
N HIS A 20 -2.50 42.90 19.07
CA HIS A 20 -2.69 41.46 19.27
C HIS A 20 -4.16 41.07 19.08
N GLN A 21 -5.10 41.77 19.74
CA GLN A 21 -6.52 41.47 19.67
C GLN A 21 -7.06 41.60 18.24
N ASP A 22 -6.70 42.67 17.53
CA ASP A 22 -7.18 42.89 16.17
C ASP A 22 -6.63 41.86 15.18
N ARG A 23 -5.34 41.50 15.31
CA ARG A 23 -4.71 40.48 14.46
C ARG A 23 -5.27 39.09 14.72
N VAL A 24 -5.47 38.72 15.98
CA VAL A 24 -6.09 37.44 16.35
C VAL A 24 -7.53 37.38 15.85
N ARG A 25 -8.32 38.45 16.03
CA ARG A 25 -9.70 38.51 15.52
C ARG A 25 -9.75 38.33 14.00
N ARG A 26 -8.86 39.01 13.26
CA ARG A 26 -8.76 38.85 11.81
C ARG A 26 -8.36 37.43 11.41
N ALA A 27 -7.40 36.84 12.11
CA ALA A 27 -6.98 35.46 11.87
C ALA A 27 -8.11 34.46 12.15
N GLN A 28 -8.91 34.69 13.21
CA GLN A 28 -10.05 33.85 13.55
C GLN A 28 -11.15 33.91 12.47
N GLN A 29 -11.39 35.08 11.87
CA GLN A 29 -12.32 35.23 10.76
C GLN A 29 -11.86 34.50 9.50
N LEU A 30 -10.55 34.46 9.24
CA LEU A 30 -9.99 33.82 8.04
C LEU A 30 -9.79 32.31 8.18
N LEU A 31 -9.29 31.84 9.33
CA LEU A 31 -8.83 30.47 9.54
C LEU A 31 -9.75 29.67 10.47
N GLY A 32 -10.60 30.33 11.23
CA GLY A 32 -11.41 29.73 12.28
C GLY A 32 -10.70 29.68 13.64
N VAL A 33 -11.51 29.72 14.71
CA VAL A 33 -11.04 29.83 16.11
C VAL A 33 -10.13 28.66 16.51
N ASN A 34 -10.53 27.43 16.16
CA ASN A 34 -9.78 26.22 16.52
C ASN A 34 -8.39 26.17 15.87
N VAL A 35 -8.31 26.59 14.60
CA VAL A 35 -7.05 26.60 13.84
C VAL A 35 -6.10 27.63 14.46
N VAL A 36 -6.58 28.83 14.74
CA VAL A 36 -5.79 29.88 15.40
C VAL A 36 -5.31 29.44 16.78
N GLN A 37 -6.16 28.79 17.58
CA GLN A 37 -5.77 28.27 18.90
C GLN A 37 -4.68 27.20 18.79
N ARG A 38 -4.78 26.26 17.83
CA ARG A 38 -3.74 25.25 17.58
C ARG A 38 -2.43 25.88 17.10
N PHE A 39 -2.49 26.88 16.22
CA PHE A 39 -1.33 27.64 15.77
C PHE A 39 -0.62 28.34 16.93
N LEU A 40 -1.35 29.07 17.78
CA LEU A 40 -0.77 29.77 18.92
C LEU A 40 -0.18 28.78 19.93
N CYS A 41 -0.86 27.66 20.19
CA CYS A 41 -0.38 26.59 21.07
C CYS A 41 0.96 26.04 20.59
N PHE A 42 1.07 25.69 19.30
CA PHE A 42 2.30 25.15 18.73
C PHE A 42 3.40 26.22 18.61
N GLY A 43 3.04 27.46 18.27
CA GLY A 43 3.98 28.58 18.22
C GLY A 43 4.64 28.85 19.58
N LEU A 44 3.85 28.91 20.66
CA LEU A 44 4.38 29.06 22.02
C LEU A 44 5.27 27.89 22.43
N TYR A 45 4.93 26.67 22.01
CA TYR A 45 5.77 25.50 22.24
C TYR A 45 7.13 25.60 21.54
N LEU A 46 7.15 26.07 20.28
CA LEU A 46 8.40 26.30 19.54
C LEU A 46 9.26 27.40 20.16
N LEU A 47 8.64 28.39 20.81
CA LEU A 47 9.33 29.44 21.58
C LEU A 47 9.85 28.93 22.95
N GLY A 48 9.67 27.65 23.27
CA GLY A 48 10.19 27.02 24.49
C GLY A 48 9.28 27.14 25.71
N VAL A 49 8.04 27.58 25.55
CA VAL A 49 7.08 27.69 26.66
C VAL A 49 6.62 26.30 27.11
N ASN A 50 6.55 26.07 28.43
CA ASN A 50 6.12 24.79 28.96
C ASN A 50 4.60 24.55 28.74
N ARG A 51 4.20 23.27 28.67
CA ARG A 51 2.83 22.86 28.33
C ARG A 51 1.76 23.39 29.29
N ARG A 52 2.08 23.55 30.58
CA ARG A 52 1.16 24.05 31.60
C ARG A 52 0.90 25.55 31.43
N ALA A 53 1.95 26.32 31.19
CA ALA A 53 1.87 27.75 30.92
C ALA A 53 1.13 28.04 29.61
N ILE A 54 1.33 27.22 28.57
CA ILE A 54 0.55 27.31 27.33
C ILE A 54 -0.94 27.07 27.61
N GLY A 55 -1.26 26.03 28.40
CA GLY A 55 -2.63 25.73 28.79
C GLY A 55 -3.31 26.89 29.51
N GLN A 56 -2.61 27.50 30.46
CA GLN A 56 -3.10 28.67 31.19
C GLN A 56 -3.26 29.90 30.28
N ALA A 57 -2.29 30.16 29.38
CA ALA A 57 -2.33 31.32 28.49
C ALA A 57 -3.43 31.26 27.43
N LEU A 58 -3.80 30.05 26.98
CA LEU A 58 -4.81 29.84 25.94
C LEU A 58 -6.15 29.35 26.50
N ASP A 59 -6.30 29.29 27.82
CA ASP A 59 -7.48 28.78 28.53
C ASP A 59 -7.89 27.37 28.05
N ILE A 60 -6.90 26.46 27.96
CA ILE A 60 -7.12 25.05 27.59
C ILE A 60 -6.49 24.09 28.60
N PRO A 61 -7.04 22.86 28.75
CA PRO A 61 -6.40 21.83 29.55
C PRO A 61 -4.99 21.51 29.05
N ALA A 62 -4.06 21.28 29.99
CA ALA A 62 -2.68 20.93 29.66
C ALA A 62 -2.57 19.65 28.78
N GLU A 63 -3.50 18.69 28.96
CA GLU A 63 -3.57 17.49 28.11
C GLU A 63 -4.04 17.81 26.68
N THR A 64 -4.87 18.83 26.50
CA THR A 64 -5.26 19.33 25.17
C THR A 64 -4.06 19.97 24.48
N ALA A 65 -3.30 20.82 25.19
CA ALA A 65 -2.08 21.41 24.65
C ALA A 65 -1.06 20.32 24.25
N LYS A 66 -0.87 19.30 25.09
CA LYS A 66 -0.02 18.13 24.78
C LYS A 66 -0.49 17.38 23.54
N SER A 67 -1.80 17.17 23.40
CA SER A 67 -2.39 16.48 22.24
C SER A 67 -2.18 17.28 20.95
N ILE A 68 -2.37 18.60 21.00
CA ILE A 68 -2.12 19.51 19.87
C ILE A 68 -0.64 19.47 19.48
N ILE A 69 0.27 19.60 20.45
CA ILE A 69 1.73 19.57 20.20
C ILE A 69 2.14 18.25 19.57
N LYS A 70 1.66 17.11 20.10
CA LYS A 70 1.96 15.78 19.55
C LYS A 70 1.44 15.63 18.12
N ALA A 71 0.21 16.07 17.86
CA ALA A 71 -0.37 16.00 16.52
C ALA A 71 0.41 16.87 15.52
N MET A 72 0.76 18.10 15.88
CA MET A 72 1.54 19.01 15.03
C MET A 72 2.98 18.52 14.79
N ALA A 73 3.61 17.90 15.78
CA ALA A 73 4.96 17.34 15.64
C ALA A 73 5.00 16.10 14.72
N ASN A 74 3.95 15.26 14.74
CA ASN A 74 3.89 14.02 13.96
C ASN A 74 3.32 14.24 12.56
N ASP A 75 2.23 15.02 12.45
CA ASP A 75 1.41 15.14 11.24
C ASP A 75 1.55 16.52 10.57
N GLY A 76 2.36 17.41 11.14
CA GLY A 76 2.65 18.73 10.58
C GLY A 76 1.41 19.63 10.47
N LEU A 77 1.32 20.40 9.37
CA LEU A 77 0.20 21.33 9.12
C LEU A 77 -1.15 20.62 9.01
N CYS A 78 -1.19 19.32 8.65
CA CYS A 78 -2.41 18.53 8.60
C CYS A 78 -3.11 18.45 9.97
N ALA A 79 -2.38 18.60 11.08
CA ALA A 79 -2.94 18.59 12.43
C ALA A 79 -3.75 19.85 12.77
N LEU A 80 -3.67 20.91 11.97
CA LEU A 80 -4.49 22.10 12.12
C LEU A 80 -5.93 21.86 11.68
N GLU A 81 -6.16 20.87 10.81
CA GLU A 81 -7.48 20.58 10.28
C GLU A 81 -8.33 19.71 11.23
N ASP A 82 -9.65 19.78 11.04
CA ASP A 82 -10.56 18.85 11.68
C ASP A 82 -10.57 17.52 10.92
N ARG A 83 -9.92 16.50 11.49
CA ARG A 83 -9.85 15.14 10.91
C ARG A 83 -11.19 14.43 10.78
N ARG A 84 -12.25 14.99 11.36
CA ARG A 84 -13.62 14.49 11.17
C ARG A 84 -14.20 14.89 9.82
N ARG A 85 -13.59 15.86 9.13
CA ARG A 85 -13.95 16.24 7.76
C ARG A 85 -13.14 15.39 6.77
N SER A 86 -13.84 14.74 5.85
CA SER A 86 -13.25 13.88 4.82
C SER A 86 -12.46 14.64 3.75
N MET A 87 -12.54 15.97 3.73
CA MET A 87 -11.85 16.83 2.77
C MET A 87 -11.06 17.91 3.50
N SER A 88 -9.74 17.91 3.26
CA SER A 88 -8.83 19.00 3.63
C SER A 88 -9.26 20.28 2.90
N THR A 89 -9.36 21.38 3.62
CA THR A 89 -9.67 22.70 3.03
C THR A 89 -8.40 23.51 2.78
N PHE A 90 -7.27 23.12 3.39
CA PHE A 90 -6.05 23.91 3.45
C PHE A 90 -4.87 23.33 2.66
N LEU A 91 -4.82 22.00 2.45
CA LEU A 91 -3.72 21.36 1.72
C LEU A 91 -4.12 21.08 0.26
N PRO A 92 -3.18 21.21 -0.71
CA PRO A 92 -3.38 20.54 -1.99
C PRO A 92 -3.63 19.07 -1.69
N GLN A 93 -4.71 18.52 -2.23
CA GLN A 93 -5.01 17.10 -2.04
C GLN A 93 -3.73 16.33 -2.39
N SER A 94 -3.19 15.59 -1.42
CA SER A 94 -2.14 14.62 -1.71
C SER A 94 -2.57 13.91 -2.98
N PRO A 95 -1.72 13.81 -4.02
CA PRO A 95 -2.12 13.14 -5.25
C PRO A 95 -2.75 11.82 -4.82
N PRO A 96 -3.99 11.54 -5.28
CA PRO A 96 -4.73 10.38 -4.81
C PRO A 96 -3.77 9.20 -4.86
N GLN A 97 -3.58 8.53 -3.72
CA GLN A 97 -2.75 7.33 -3.71
C GLN A 97 -3.20 6.50 -4.92
N PRO A 98 -2.28 6.15 -5.85
CA PRO A 98 -2.67 5.45 -7.05
C PRO A 98 -3.48 4.24 -6.59
N ALA A 99 -4.69 4.10 -7.15
CA ALA A 99 -5.60 3.05 -6.71
C ALA A 99 -4.84 1.72 -6.74
N PRO A 100 -5.04 0.84 -5.75
CA PRO A 100 -4.26 -0.38 -5.65
C PRO A 100 -4.38 -1.17 -6.95
N ILE A 101 -3.26 -1.72 -7.42
CA ILE A 101 -3.26 -2.56 -8.62
C ILE A 101 -4.16 -3.76 -8.32
N THR A 102 -5.16 -3.97 -9.17
CA THR A 102 -6.11 -5.07 -9.00
C THR A 102 -5.95 -6.10 -10.09
N LEU A 103 -6.16 -7.36 -9.74
CA LEU A 103 -6.13 -8.48 -10.64
C LEU A 103 -7.53 -9.09 -10.74
N LYS A 104 -8.02 -9.28 -11.96
CA LYS A 104 -9.29 -9.96 -12.23
C LYS A 104 -9.11 -11.04 -13.30
N GLY A 105 -9.60 -12.23 -13.02
CA GLY A 105 -9.72 -13.30 -14.02
C GLY A 105 -11.11 -13.28 -14.64
N THR A 106 -11.19 -13.19 -15.96
CA THR A 106 -12.39 -13.49 -16.76
C THR A 106 -12.13 -14.76 -17.57
N ASP A 107 -13.15 -15.40 -18.11
CA ASP A 107 -13.03 -16.70 -18.78
C ASP A 107 -11.99 -16.70 -19.93
N GLU A 108 -11.90 -15.61 -20.69
CA GLU A 108 -10.97 -15.50 -21.83
C GLU A 108 -9.67 -14.73 -21.53
N ARG A 109 -9.69 -13.82 -20.55
CA ARG A 109 -8.58 -12.88 -20.30
C ARG A 109 -8.34 -12.64 -18.81
N ILE A 110 -7.09 -12.42 -18.45
CA ILE A 110 -6.68 -11.90 -17.14
C ILE A 110 -6.39 -10.42 -17.29
N VAL A 111 -7.02 -9.59 -16.46
CA VAL A 111 -6.91 -8.14 -16.49
C VAL A 111 -6.16 -7.66 -15.24
N VAL A 112 -5.02 -7.01 -15.46
CA VAL A 112 -4.30 -6.24 -14.44
C VAL A 112 -4.70 -4.78 -14.59
N ASP A 113 -5.44 -4.21 -13.64
CA ASP A 113 -5.80 -2.79 -13.63
C ASP A 113 -4.82 -2.03 -12.73
N PHE A 114 -4.07 -1.09 -13.32
CA PHE A 114 -3.06 -0.31 -12.60
C PHE A 114 -3.63 0.87 -11.83
N GLY A 115 -4.96 1.06 -11.83
CA GLY A 115 -5.60 2.12 -11.04
C GLY A 115 -5.38 3.54 -11.57
N VAL A 116 -4.81 3.69 -12.77
CA VAL A 116 -4.52 4.98 -13.40
C VAL A 116 -5.12 5.04 -14.80
N GLY A 117 -6.15 5.86 -15.00
CA GLY A 117 -6.59 6.35 -16.31
C GLY A 117 -6.77 5.29 -17.41
N GLY A 118 -7.45 4.18 -17.12
CA GLY A 118 -7.73 3.14 -18.12
C GLY A 118 -6.52 2.28 -18.52
N ARG A 119 -5.37 2.43 -17.84
CA ARG A 119 -4.20 1.57 -18.07
C ARG A 119 -4.47 0.18 -17.50
N ARG A 120 -4.74 -0.74 -18.41
CA ARG A 120 -4.97 -2.15 -18.12
C ARG A 120 -4.05 -3.00 -18.96
N LEU A 121 -3.48 -4.04 -18.35
CA LEU A 121 -2.80 -5.10 -19.09
C LEU A 121 -3.78 -6.27 -19.20
N GLU A 122 -4.16 -6.59 -20.44
CA GLU A 122 -5.01 -7.74 -20.74
C GLU A 122 -4.15 -8.88 -21.27
N ILE A 123 -4.18 -10.02 -20.58
CA ILE A 123 -3.39 -11.20 -20.90
C ILE A 123 -4.35 -12.30 -21.35
N PRO A 124 -4.25 -12.79 -22.61
CA PRO A 124 -5.04 -13.93 -23.07
C PRO A 124 -4.76 -15.18 -22.23
N ARG A 125 -5.79 -15.94 -21.88
CA ARG A 125 -5.64 -17.14 -21.05
C ARG A 125 -4.99 -18.35 -21.74
N GLN A 126 -4.72 -18.27 -23.05
CA GLN A 126 -4.22 -19.40 -23.83
C GLN A 126 -2.79 -19.82 -23.45
N ASN A 127 -1.93 -18.86 -23.10
CA ASN A 127 -0.52 -19.14 -22.81
C ASN A 127 -0.24 -19.11 -21.30
N VAL A 128 -0.30 -20.28 -20.67
CA VAL A 128 -0.06 -20.45 -19.23
C VAL A 128 1.34 -19.97 -18.81
N LEU A 129 2.36 -20.18 -19.65
CA LEU A 129 3.73 -19.76 -19.37
C LEU A 129 3.83 -18.23 -19.34
N GLN A 130 3.21 -17.55 -20.30
CA GLN A 130 3.16 -16.09 -20.37
C GLN A 130 2.43 -15.50 -19.15
N ILE A 131 1.29 -16.08 -18.77
CA ILE A 131 0.52 -15.65 -17.60
C ILE A 131 1.38 -15.75 -16.33
N ARG A 132 2.02 -16.91 -16.13
CA ARG A 132 2.88 -17.13 -14.96
C ARG A 132 4.05 -16.17 -14.95
N ALA A 133 4.75 -16.00 -16.08
CA ALA A 133 5.88 -15.07 -16.17
C ALA A 133 5.46 -13.66 -15.77
N ILE A 134 4.38 -13.12 -16.35
CA ILE A 134 3.93 -11.75 -16.06
C ILE A 134 3.49 -11.60 -14.59
N LEU A 135 2.60 -12.47 -14.11
CA LEU A 135 2.01 -12.33 -12.77
C LEU A 135 3.01 -12.59 -11.64
N LEU A 136 3.92 -13.56 -11.82
CA LEU A 136 4.97 -13.84 -10.85
C LEU A 136 6.03 -12.72 -10.83
N SER A 137 6.38 -12.12 -11.98
CA SER A 137 7.24 -10.92 -12.02
C SER A 137 6.60 -9.73 -11.29
N MET A 138 5.29 -9.53 -11.46
CA MET A 138 4.54 -8.49 -10.73
C MET A 138 4.48 -8.78 -9.22
N LEU A 139 4.38 -10.05 -8.83
CA LEU A 139 4.47 -10.47 -7.42
C LEU A 139 5.85 -10.16 -6.82
N ASN A 140 6.93 -10.54 -7.48
CA ASN A 140 8.30 -10.26 -7.02
C ASN A 140 8.59 -8.75 -6.92
N SER A 141 7.97 -7.96 -7.80
CA SER A 141 8.08 -6.49 -7.78
C SER A 141 7.20 -5.81 -6.73
N GLY A 142 6.43 -6.58 -5.94
CA GLY A 142 5.51 -6.05 -4.93
C GLY A 142 4.27 -5.33 -5.50
N LEU A 143 4.01 -5.47 -6.80
CA LEU A 143 2.87 -4.84 -7.48
C LEU A 143 1.55 -5.60 -7.24
N LEU A 144 1.63 -6.91 -7.04
CA LEU A 144 0.49 -7.79 -6.75
C LEU A 144 0.75 -8.57 -5.47
N SER A 145 -0.32 -8.88 -4.73
CA SER A 145 -0.21 -9.75 -3.55
C SER A 145 -0.14 -11.23 -3.96
N ASN A 146 0.54 -12.03 -3.15
CA ASN A 146 0.65 -13.47 -3.37
C ASN A 146 -0.73 -14.16 -3.42
N HIS A 147 -1.68 -13.69 -2.60
CA HIS A 147 -3.04 -14.22 -2.60
C HIS A 147 -3.75 -13.98 -3.93
N GLN A 148 -3.73 -12.74 -4.44
CA GLN A 148 -4.37 -12.40 -5.72
C GLN A 148 -3.81 -13.23 -6.87
N VAL A 149 -2.48 -13.39 -6.92
CA VAL A 149 -1.82 -14.17 -7.97
C VAL A 149 -2.15 -15.65 -7.87
N ALA A 150 -2.11 -16.22 -6.66
CA ALA A 150 -2.43 -17.62 -6.41
C ALA A 150 -3.86 -17.97 -6.85
N GLU A 151 -4.83 -17.13 -6.51
CA GLU A 151 -6.24 -17.28 -6.87
C GLU A 151 -6.44 -17.31 -8.38
N VAL A 152 -5.83 -16.38 -9.12
CA VAL A 152 -6.03 -16.25 -10.58
C VAL A 152 -5.30 -17.32 -11.39
N ILE A 153 -4.14 -17.79 -10.91
CA ILE A 153 -3.39 -18.88 -11.55
C ILE A 153 -3.93 -20.26 -11.13
N GLY A 154 -4.75 -20.34 -10.07
CA GLY A 154 -5.31 -21.59 -9.56
C GLY A 154 -4.28 -22.44 -8.82
N LEU A 155 -3.35 -21.81 -8.11
CA LEU A 155 -2.30 -22.47 -7.33
C LEU A 155 -2.42 -22.11 -5.84
N THR A 156 -1.75 -22.87 -4.98
CA THR A 156 -1.68 -22.49 -3.57
C THR A 156 -0.73 -21.29 -3.37
N PRO A 157 -0.94 -20.45 -2.35
CA PRO A 157 -0.04 -19.33 -2.07
C PRO A 157 1.42 -19.77 -1.81
N ALA A 158 1.62 -20.93 -1.17
CA ALA A 158 2.94 -21.48 -0.93
C ALA A 158 3.65 -21.90 -2.23
N HIS A 159 2.92 -22.56 -3.13
CA HIS A 159 3.47 -22.96 -4.42
C HIS A 159 3.75 -21.75 -5.32
N THR A 160 2.86 -20.75 -5.28
CA THR A 160 3.00 -19.48 -6.01
C THR A 160 4.25 -18.72 -5.58
N ALA A 161 4.48 -18.57 -4.26
CA ALA A 161 5.69 -17.93 -3.74
C ALA A 161 6.97 -18.68 -4.16
N THR A 162 6.93 -20.01 -4.13
CA THR A 162 8.07 -20.85 -4.55
C THR A 162 8.37 -20.67 -6.04
N LEU A 163 7.34 -20.62 -6.90
CA LEU A 163 7.49 -20.37 -8.33
C LEU A 163 7.98 -18.95 -8.62
N ALA A 164 7.52 -17.95 -7.87
CA ALA A 164 7.96 -16.58 -8.01
C ALA A 164 9.45 -16.44 -7.71
N HIS A 165 9.92 -17.07 -6.63
CA HIS A 165 11.34 -17.08 -6.29
C HIS A 165 12.20 -17.83 -7.32
N ARG A 166 11.71 -18.96 -7.84
CA ARG A 166 12.37 -19.69 -8.93
C ARG A 166 12.48 -18.86 -10.21
N LEU A 167 11.43 -18.12 -10.57
CA LEU A 167 11.47 -17.22 -11.72
C LEU A 167 12.55 -16.13 -11.55
N GLU A 168 12.71 -15.59 -10.35
CA GLU A 168 13.73 -14.58 -10.06
C GLU A 168 15.16 -15.13 -10.16
N GLN A 169 15.38 -16.38 -9.75
CA GLN A 169 16.71 -17.00 -9.70
C GLN A 169 17.12 -17.70 -10.99
N GLU A 170 16.19 -18.38 -11.65
CA GLU A 170 16.44 -19.30 -12.77
C GLU A 170 15.74 -18.86 -14.07
N ASP A 171 15.11 -17.69 -14.08
CA ASP A 171 14.38 -17.11 -15.22
C ASP A 171 13.19 -17.98 -15.72
N ILE A 172 12.55 -17.58 -16.83
CA ILE A 172 11.34 -18.19 -17.40
C ILE A 172 11.51 -19.69 -17.67
N ALA A 173 12.73 -20.15 -17.97
CA ALA A 173 13.02 -21.56 -18.21
C ALA A 173 12.69 -22.47 -17.00
N SER A 174 12.65 -21.91 -15.78
CA SER A 174 12.24 -22.62 -14.56
C SER A 174 10.73 -22.92 -14.49
N LEU A 175 9.91 -22.17 -15.24
CA LEU A 175 8.46 -22.31 -15.28
C LEU A 175 7.98 -23.33 -16.32
N ILE A 176 8.86 -23.77 -17.21
CA ILE A 176 8.59 -24.82 -18.20
C ILE A 176 8.45 -26.15 -17.46
N ASP A 177 7.45 -26.95 -17.83
CA ASP A 177 7.30 -28.28 -17.24
C ASP A 177 8.46 -29.18 -17.69
N LYS A 178 9.38 -29.45 -16.75
CA LYS A 178 10.54 -30.32 -16.94
C LYS A 178 10.21 -31.79 -16.67
N ARG A 179 8.95 -32.15 -16.39
CA ARG A 179 8.52 -33.54 -16.22
C ARG A 179 8.72 -34.27 -17.54
N GLN A 180 9.86 -34.95 -17.65
CA GLN A 180 10.01 -36.07 -18.56
C GLN A 180 9.11 -37.16 -17.98
N GLY A 181 8.01 -37.50 -18.68
CA GLY A 181 7.16 -38.63 -18.28
C GLY A 181 8.00 -39.87 -17.99
N GLN A 182 7.46 -40.81 -17.22
CA GLN A 182 8.16 -42.04 -16.86
C GLN A 182 8.68 -42.75 -18.13
N LYS A 183 10.00 -42.71 -18.35
CA LYS A 183 10.66 -43.27 -19.54
C LYS A 183 10.93 -44.77 -19.45
N SER A 184 10.85 -45.31 -18.24
CA SER A 184 11.13 -46.71 -17.93
C SER A 184 10.07 -47.26 -16.99
N GLU A 185 9.55 -48.42 -17.34
CA GLU A 185 8.57 -49.15 -16.55
C GLU A 185 9.31 -49.87 -15.42
N TYR A 186 9.21 -49.33 -14.20
CA TYR A 186 9.95 -49.84 -13.03
C TYR A 186 9.25 -50.98 -12.29
N ARG A 187 7.95 -51.22 -12.56
CA ARG A 187 7.12 -52.11 -11.75
C ARG A 187 6.44 -53.25 -12.52
N VAL A 188 6.39 -53.15 -13.84
CA VAL A 188 5.70 -54.10 -14.70
C VAL A 188 6.73 -54.57 -15.71
N THR A 189 7.01 -55.87 -15.74
CA THR A 189 7.90 -56.43 -16.76
C THR A 189 7.17 -56.44 -18.12
N PRO A 190 7.89 -56.47 -19.25
CA PRO A 190 7.29 -56.49 -20.57
C PRO A 190 6.26 -57.63 -20.76
N GLU A 191 6.47 -58.75 -20.09
CA GLU A 191 5.60 -59.93 -20.12
C GLU A 191 4.26 -59.65 -19.44
N VAL A 192 4.30 -59.09 -18.22
CA VAL A 192 3.08 -58.74 -17.46
C VAL A 192 2.28 -57.66 -18.19
N LYS A 193 2.96 -56.73 -18.87
CA LYS A 193 2.31 -55.72 -19.69
C LYS A 193 1.64 -56.33 -20.92
N ALA A 194 2.29 -57.28 -21.59
CA ALA A 194 1.72 -57.98 -22.74
C ALA A 194 0.45 -58.76 -22.33
N GLU A 195 0.48 -59.41 -21.16
CA GLU A 195 -0.66 -60.13 -20.60
C GLU A 195 -1.83 -59.20 -20.28
N LEU A 196 -1.57 -58.06 -19.61
CA LEU A 196 -2.60 -57.04 -19.35
C LEU A 196 -3.26 -56.51 -20.62
N ILE A 197 -2.48 -56.28 -21.69
CA ILE A 197 -3.00 -55.83 -22.97
C ILE A 197 -3.86 -56.92 -23.62
N GLN A 198 -3.39 -58.17 -23.62
CA GLN A 198 -4.16 -59.30 -24.15
C GLN A 198 -5.48 -59.48 -23.42
N GLN A 199 -5.48 -59.39 -22.10
CA GLN A 199 -6.66 -59.58 -21.27
C GLN A 199 -7.67 -58.45 -21.47
N PHE A 200 -7.19 -57.21 -21.58
CA PHE A 200 -8.02 -56.06 -21.96
C PHE A 200 -8.67 -56.25 -23.34
N VAL A 201 -7.91 -56.72 -24.35
CA VAL A 201 -8.46 -56.95 -25.69
C VAL A 201 -9.51 -58.07 -25.68
N VAL A 202 -9.26 -59.16 -24.95
CA VAL A 202 -10.24 -60.24 -24.80
C VAL A 202 -11.51 -59.72 -24.13
N ASP A 203 -11.40 -58.95 -23.05
CA ASP A 203 -12.56 -58.39 -22.35
C ASP A 203 -13.36 -57.41 -23.22
N VAL A 204 -12.70 -56.62 -24.07
CA VAL A 204 -13.36 -55.67 -24.97
C VAL A 204 -14.03 -56.35 -26.17
N VAL A 205 -13.52 -57.51 -26.62
CA VAL A 205 -14.07 -58.23 -27.79
C VAL A 205 -15.11 -59.27 -27.37
N ALA A 206 -15.02 -59.80 -26.15
CA ALA A 206 -15.94 -60.80 -25.61
C ALA A 206 -17.17 -60.19 -24.90
N HIS A 207 -17.27 -58.85 -24.81
CA HIS A 207 -18.44 -58.09 -24.34
C HIS A 207 -18.90 -57.09 -25.41
#